data_AF-V9LKY8-F1
#
_entry.id   AF-V9LKY8-F1
#
_cell.length_a   1.000
_cell.length_b   1.000
_cell.length_c   1.000
_cell.angle_alpha   90.00
_cell.angle_beta   90.00
_cell.angle_gamma   90.00
#
_symmetry.space_group_name_H-M   'P 1'
#
loop_
_entity.id
_entity.type
_entity.pdbx_description
1 polymer ?
#
loop_
_entity_poly.entity_id
_entity_poly.type
_entity_poly.pdbx_seq_one_letter_code
_entity_poly.pdbx_strand_id
1 'polypeptide(L)'
;GGRMFKPFQEFLLSPCERCRCEANRAVYCLTTECARVLCVNPSYESKLCCPICKQGPNCFAGNIIIPAGVKVEMNATTLCYCPYKDGSWEPQQQATCIARGRRNVHHDIRKDSHVDLWREIGRA
;
A
#
# COMPACT_ATOMS: atom_id res chain seq x y z
N GLY A 1 -20.90 -31.06 22.33
CA GLY A 1 -20.41 -29.99 23.22
C GLY A 1 -21.55 -29.50 24.09
N GLY A 2 -21.38 -29.44 25.41
CA GLY A 2 -22.46 -29.19 26.38
C GLY A 2 -22.23 -27.94 27.23
N ARG A 3 -21.99 -26.78 26.62
CA ARG A 3 -21.82 -25.51 27.36
C ARG A 3 -23.19 -24.88 27.58
N MET A 4 -23.49 -24.53 28.83
CA MET A 4 -24.69 -23.78 29.19
C MET A 4 -24.35 -22.29 29.32
N PHE A 5 -25.18 -21.44 28.73
CA PHE A 5 -25.05 -19.99 28.80
C PHE A 5 -26.29 -19.39 29.47
N LYS A 6 -26.09 -18.37 30.31
CA LYS A 6 -27.18 -17.64 30.96
C LYS A 6 -27.91 -16.78 29.92
N PRO A 7 -29.20 -16.44 30.14
CA PRO A 7 -29.89 -15.44 29.33
C PRO A 7 -29.09 -14.13 29.27
N PHE A 8 -29.04 -13.52 28.09
CA PHE A 8 -28.27 -12.31 27.74
C PHE A 8 -26.74 -12.45 27.84
N GLN A 9 -26.22 -13.64 28.11
CA GLN A 9 -24.78 -13.87 28.12
C GLN A 9 -24.22 -13.80 26.70
N GLU A 10 -23.19 -12.97 26.51
CA GLU A 10 -22.36 -12.96 25.32
C GLU A 10 -21.18 -13.93 25.44
N PHE A 11 -20.79 -14.53 24.33
CA PHE A 11 -19.64 -15.43 24.26
C PHE A 11 -19.03 -15.43 22.86
N LEU A 12 -17.75 -15.80 22.78
CA LEU A 12 -17.04 -15.96 21.52
C LEU A 12 -16.91 -17.45 21.21
N LEU A 13 -17.33 -17.84 20.00
CA LEU A 13 -17.04 -19.18 19.46
C LEU A 13 -15.68 -19.20 18.76
N SER A 14 -15.33 -18.08 18.13
CA SER A 14 -14.03 -17.83 17.51
C SER A 14 -13.69 -16.34 17.62
N PRO A 15 -12.48 -15.90 17.25
CA PRO A 15 -12.19 -14.47 17.14
C PRO A 15 -13.14 -13.70 16.22
N CYS A 16 -13.75 -14.38 15.24
CA CYS A 16 -14.66 -13.79 14.25
C CYS A 16 -16.14 -13.94 14.59
N GLU A 17 -16.51 -14.77 15.55
CA GLU A 17 -17.90 -15.12 15.80
C GLU A 17 -18.27 -14.84 17.25
N ARG A 18 -19.14 -13.84 17.41
CA ARG A 18 -19.73 -13.46 18.70
C ARG A 18 -21.17 -13.87 18.74
N CYS A 19 -21.55 -14.57 19.80
CA CYS A 19 -22.91 -15.01 20.01
C CYS A 19 -23.48 -14.43 21.31
N ARG A 20 -24.81 -14.36 21.35
CA ARG A 20 -25.58 -13.94 22.53
C ARG A 20 -26.79 -14.84 22.70
N CYS A 21 -27.04 -15.25 23.95
CA CYS A 21 -28.25 -15.97 24.33
C CYS A 21 -29.37 -14.97 24.63
N GLU A 22 -30.57 -15.16 24.07
CA GLU A 22 -31.72 -14.28 24.31
C GLU A 22 -32.65 -14.83 25.40
N ALA A 23 -33.60 -14.01 25.85
CA ALA A 23 -34.56 -14.37 26.90
C ALA A 23 -35.36 -15.65 26.59
N ASN A 24 -35.64 -15.91 25.30
CA ASN A 24 -36.34 -17.09 24.81
C ASN A 24 -35.45 -18.34 24.66
N ARG A 25 -34.19 -18.27 25.10
CA ARG A 25 -33.15 -19.30 24.95
C ARG A 25 -32.67 -19.52 23.50
N ALA A 26 -33.07 -18.67 22.55
CA ALA A 26 -32.46 -18.67 21.23
C ALA A 26 -31.04 -18.09 21.32
N VAL A 27 -30.16 -18.56 20.43
CA VAL A 27 -28.79 -18.06 20.30
C VAL A 27 -28.68 -17.33 18.97
N TYR A 28 -28.23 -16.09 19.01
CA TYR A 28 -27.94 -15.30 17.82
C TYR A 28 -26.45 -15.04 17.73
N CYS A 29 -25.87 -15.33 16.57
CA CYS A 29 -24.44 -15.15 16.31
C CYS A 29 -24.23 -14.14 15.20
N LEU A 30 -23.25 -13.27 15.39
CA LEU A 30 -22.74 -12.33 14.41
C LEU A 30 -21.36 -12.79 14.01
N THR A 31 -21.16 -12.95 12.71
CA THR A 31 -19.84 -13.23 12.13
C THR A 31 -19.28 -11.93 11.59
N THR A 32 -18.05 -11.60 11.99
CA THR A 32 -17.33 -10.44 11.48
C THR A 32 -16.78 -10.73 10.11
N GLU A 33 -17.12 -9.87 9.14
CA GLU A 33 -16.45 -9.82 7.85
C GLU A 33 -15.24 -8.88 7.90
N CYS A 34 -14.14 -9.29 7.28
CA CYS A 34 -12.91 -8.52 7.28
C CYS A 34 -12.81 -7.62 6.06
N ALA A 35 -12.40 -6.37 6.28
CA ALA A 35 -12.05 -5.47 5.19
C ALA A 35 -10.86 -6.01 4.39
N ARG A 36 -10.80 -5.62 3.11
CA ARG A 36 -9.66 -5.94 2.25
C ARG A 36 -8.39 -5.30 2.82
N VAL A 37 -7.33 -6.10 2.97
CA VAL A 37 -6.03 -5.61 3.41
C VAL A 37 -5.31 -4.82 2.31
N LEU A 38 -4.44 -3.91 2.73
CA LEU A 38 -3.70 -2.98 1.85
C LEU A 38 -2.24 -3.40 1.62
N CYS A 39 -1.90 -4.64 1.97
CA CYS A 39 -0.58 -5.22 1.79
C CYS A 39 -0.71 -6.56 1.05
N VAL A 40 0.36 -6.94 0.36
CA VAL A 40 0.45 -8.23 -0.33
C VAL A 40 0.95 -9.37 0.56
N ASN A 41 1.38 -9.06 1.78
CA ASN A 41 1.88 -10.00 2.79
C ASN A 41 1.14 -9.89 4.15
N PRO A 42 -0.18 -10.13 4.19
CA PRO A 42 -0.92 -10.12 5.45
C PRO A 42 -0.46 -11.21 6.42
N SER A 43 -0.48 -10.89 7.71
CA SER A 43 -0.24 -11.84 8.80
C SER A 43 -1.57 -12.24 9.45
N TYR A 44 -1.76 -13.55 9.64
CA TYR A 44 -2.92 -14.11 10.35
C TYR A 44 -2.49 -14.51 11.75
N GLU A 45 -3.13 -13.94 12.77
CA GLU A 45 -2.83 -14.22 14.17
C GLU A 45 -4.03 -14.90 14.83
N SER A 46 -3.81 -15.96 15.60
CA SER A 46 -4.87 -16.81 16.15
C SER A 46 -5.87 -16.09 17.07
N LYS A 47 -5.47 -14.95 17.63
CA LYS A 47 -6.31 -14.13 18.52
C LYS A 47 -7.13 -13.08 17.79
N LEU A 48 -6.83 -12.82 16.52
CA LEU A 48 -7.48 -11.79 15.72
C LEU A 48 -8.43 -12.45 14.73
N CYS A 49 -9.58 -11.82 14.50
CA CYS A 49 -10.45 -12.26 13.41
C CYS A 49 -9.81 -11.96 12.04
N CYS A 50 -9.32 -10.72 11.89
CA CYS A 50 -8.89 -10.22 10.60
C CYS A 50 -7.37 -10.22 10.45
N PRO A 51 -6.87 -10.45 9.22
CA PRO A 51 -5.45 -10.31 8.92
C PRO A 51 -4.98 -8.87 9.11
N ILE A 52 -3.69 -8.73 9.44
CA ILE A 52 -3.05 -7.43 9.66
C ILE A 52 -1.85 -7.22 8.73
N CYS A 53 -1.64 -5.97 8.33
CA CYS A 53 -0.43 -5.53 7.64
C CYS A 53 0.59 -5.01 8.65
N LYS A 54 1.48 -5.88 9.13
CA LYS A 54 2.45 -5.54 10.20
C LYS A 54 3.35 -4.35 9.87
N GLN A 55 3.71 -4.20 8.59
CA GLN A 55 4.56 -3.11 8.09
C GLN A 55 3.77 -2.00 7.39
N GLY A 56 2.43 -2.00 7.53
CA GLY A 56 1.55 -1.10 6.80
C GLY A 56 1.35 -1.50 5.32
N PRO A 57 0.73 -0.61 4.52
CA PRO A 57 0.44 -0.86 3.12
C PRO A 57 1.70 -1.08 2.27
N ASN A 58 1.64 -2.03 1.35
CA ASN A 58 2.75 -2.37 0.46
C ASN A 58 2.25 -3.09 -0.79
N CYS A 59 3.13 -3.19 -1.78
CA CYS A 59 2.84 -3.89 -3.03
C CYS A 59 4.10 -4.54 -3.61
N PHE A 60 3.92 -5.42 -4.58
CA PHE A 60 5.00 -6.06 -5.31
C PHE A 60 5.63 -5.12 -6.33
N ALA A 61 6.95 -5.06 -6.37
CA ALA A 61 7.72 -4.53 -7.49
C ALA A 61 8.55 -5.69 -8.05
N GLY A 62 8.08 -6.30 -9.14
CA GLY A 62 8.61 -7.60 -9.57
C GLY A 62 8.43 -8.65 -8.47
N ASN A 63 9.54 -9.19 -7.94
CA ASN A 63 9.53 -10.23 -6.91
C ASN A 63 9.83 -9.73 -5.49
N ILE A 64 9.98 -8.42 -5.30
CA ILE A 64 10.21 -7.84 -3.97
C ILE A 64 8.99 -7.03 -3.51
N ILE A 65 8.84 -6.88 -2.20
CA ILE A 65 7.78 -6.06 -1.59
C ILE A 65 8.37 -4.69 -1.27
N ILE A 66 7.69 -3.61 -1.70
CA ILE A 66 8.08 -2.23 -1.39
C ILE A 66 6.97 -1.52 -0.59
N PRO A 67 7.31 -0.65 0.38
CA PRO A 67 6.32 0.11 1.13
C PRO A 67 5.53 1.09 0.25
N ALA A 68 4.27 1.32 0.61
CA ALA A 68 3.45 2.39 0.05
C ALA A 68 4.13 3.78 0.17
N GLY A 69 4.01 4.59 -0.88
CA GLY A 69 4.54 5.97 -0.89
C GLY A 69 6.06 6.09 -1.07
N VAL A 70 6.80 4.97 -1.10
CA VAL A 70 8.26 4.96 -1.29
C VAL A 70 8.61 4.69 -2.74
N LYS A 71 9.62 5.42 -3.24
CA LYS A 71 10.26 5.21 -4.55
C LYS A 71 11.50 4.35 -4.37
N VAL A 72 11.57 3.20 -5.06
CA VAL A 72 12.67 2.24 -4.98
C VAL A 72 13.32 2.09 -6.35
N GLU A 73 14.64 2.19 -6.40
CA GLU A 73 15.43 1.95 -7.60
C GLU A 73 15.64 0.45 -7.78
N MET A 74 15.04 -0.14 -8.81
CA MET A 74 15.16 -1.58 -9.08
C MET A 74 16.46 -1.90 -9.83
N ASN A 75 16.88 -0.97 -10.69
CA ASN A 75 18.14 -1.00 -11.42
C ASN A 75 18.47 0.42 -11.89
N ALA A 76 19.62 0.60 -12.58
CA ALA A 76 20.10 1.89 -13.06
C ALA A 76 19.09 2.69 -13.91
N THR A 77 18.11 2.02 -14.51
CA THR A 77 17.12 2.58 -15.43
C THR A 77 15.69 2.40 -14.97
N THR A 78 15.41 1.83 -13.81
CA THR A 78 14.03 1.51 -13.40
C THR A 78 13.77 1.97 -11.98
N LEU A 79 12.77 2.83 -11.85
CA LEU A 79 12.26 3.29 -10.57
C LEU A 79 10.83 2.79 -10.40
N CYS A 80 10.57 2.05 -9.33
CA CYS A 80 9.22 1.61 -8.97
C CYS A 80 8.73 2.39 -7.75
N TYR A 81 7.43 2.65 -7.70
CA TYR A 81 6.80 3.19 -6.52
C TYR A 81 5.43 2.56 -6.34
N CYS A 82 5.05 2.39 -5.08
CA CYS A 82 3.76 1.85 -4.71
C CYS A 82 2.77 3.02 -4.55
N PRO A 83 1.88 3.27 -5.53
CA PRO A 83 0.94 4.37 -5.44
C PRO A 83 -0.03 4.10 -4.31
N TYR A 84 -0.04 4.99 -3.32
CA TYR A 84 -1.04 4.99 -2.27
C TYR A 84 -1.68 6.36 -2.24
N LYS A 85 -2.97 6.43 -2.58
CA LYS A 85 -3.77 7.64 -2.47
C LYS A 85 -4.82 7.47 -1.39
N ASP A 86 -4.54 8.08 -0.23
CA ASP A 86 -5.48 8.66 0.74
C ASP A 86 -6.94 8.20 0.64
N GLY A 87 -7.18 6.90 0.87
CA GLY A 87 -8.52 6.33 1.10
C GLY A 87 -9.49 6.29 -0.08
N SER A 88 -9.09 6.66 -1.30
CA SER A 88 -9.97 6.71 -2.49
C SER A 88 -9.64 5.67 -3.56
N TRP A 89 -8.83 4.66 -3.23
CA TRP A 89 -8.27 3.78 -4.25
C TRP A 89 -8.27 2.30 -3.87
N GLU A 90 -8.44 1.45 -4.89
CA GLU A 90 -8.28 0.01 -4.77
C GLU A 90 -6.80 -0.30 -4.45
N PRO A 91 -6.50 -1.13 -3.44
CA PRO A 91 -5.12 -1.52 -3.14
C PRO A 91 -4.53 -2.20 -4.38
N GLN A 92 -3.55 -1.54 -5.00
CA GLN A 92 -2.81 -2.16 -6.08
C GLN A 92 -1.80 -3.14 -5.50
N GLN A 93 -1.91 -4.39 -5.94
CA GLN A 93 -0.95 -5.42 -5.57
C GLN A 93 0.39 -5.23 -6.27
N GLN A 94 0.44 -4.44 -7.36
CA GLN A 94 1.63 -4.19 -8.14
C GLN A 94 2.02 -2.71 -8.11
N ALA A 95 3.32 -2.45 -7.96
CA ALA A 95 3.92 -1.13 -8.03
C ALA A 95 3.95 -0.60 -9.47
N THR A 96 3.90 0.72 -9.59
CA THR A 96 4.12 1.41 -10.87
C THR A 96 5.61 1.59 -11.10
N CYS A 97 6.13 1.02 -12.18
CA CYS A 97 7.54 1.09 -12.55
C CYS A 97 7.73 1.96 -13.79
N ILE A 98 8.59 2.98 -13.67
CA ILE A 98 8.95 3.86 -14.78
C ILE A 98 10.40 3.62 -15.19
N ALA A 99 10.64 3.58 -16.49
CA ALA A 99 11.99 3.67 -17.01
C ALA A 99 12.52 5.07 -16.72
N ARG A 100 13.56 5.18 -15.90
CA ARG A 100 14.45 6.34 -15.98
C ARG A 100 15.09 6.25 -17.34
N GLY A 101 14.63 7.09 -18.27
CA GLY A 101 15.41 7.37 -19.45
C GLY A 101 16.83 7.61 -18.96
N ARG A 102 17.82 6.91 -19.54
CA ARG A 102 19.18 7.44 -19.52
C ARG A 102 18.98 8.92 -19.83
N ARG A 103 19.53 9.82 -19.02
CA ARG A 103 19.77 11.16 -19.56
C ARG A 103 20.52 10.85 -20.84
N ASN A 104 19.84 10.95 -21.97
CA ASN A 104 20.50 10.93 -23.24
C ASN A 104 21.36 12.17 -23.08
N VAL A 105 22.65 11.96 -22.80
CA VAL A 105 23.67 12.89 -23.22
C VAL A 105 23.70 12.78 -24.74
N HIS A 106 22.55 13.01 -25.37
CA HIS A 106 22.51 13.50 -26.71
C HIS A 106 23.05 14.91 -26.53
N HIS A 107 24.26 15.11 -27.04
CA HIS A 107 24.85 16.42 -27.28
C HIS A 107 23.76 17.47 -27.51
N ASP A 108 23.49 18.30 -26.51
CA ASP A 108 22.99 19.64 -26.75
C ASP A 108 24.22 20.55 -26.87
N ILE A 109 25.05 20.28 -27.88
CA ILE A 109 25.83 21.36 -28.49
C ILE A 109 24.80 22.14 -29.29
N ARG A 110 24.12 23.10 -28.64
CA ARG A 110 23.58 24.34 -29.19
C ARG A 110 22.62 25.00 -28.19
N LYS A 111 23.19 25.58 -27.14
CA LYS A 111 22.64 26.78 -26.50
C LYS A 111 23.78 27.56 -25.85
N ASP A 112 24.59 28.20 -26.70
CA ASP A 112 25.40 29.38 -26.35
C ASP A 112 26.04 29.96 -27.62
N SER A 113 25.24 30.64 -28.44
CA SER A 113 25.80 31.46 -29.52
C SER A 113 24.98 32.71 -29.85
N HIS A 114 24.25 33.27 -28.87
CA HIS A 114 23.61 34.57 -29.10
C HIS A 114 23.39 35.41 -27.83
N VAL A 115 24.36 35.45 -26.92
CA VAL A 115 24.54 36.59 -25.99
C VAL A 115 26.03 36.68 -25.64
N ASP A 116 26.87 37.17 -26.57
CA ASP A 116 28.18 37.78 -26.29
C ASP A 116 28.81 38.32 -27.59
N LEU A 117 28.06 39.17 -28.30
CA LEU A 117 28.58 39.96 -29.42
C LEU A 117 28.22 41.45 -29.30
N TRP A 118 28.33 42.00 -28.08
CA TRP A 118 28.27 43.45 -27.85
C TRP A 118 29.29 43.91 -26.80
N ARG A 119 30.51 43.36 -26.83
CA ARG A 119 31.60 43.84 -25.98
C ARG A 119 32.88 44.14 -26.75
N GLU A 120 32.78 44.70 -27.96
CA GLU A 120 33.96 45.21 -28.68
C GLU A 120 33.68 46.27 -29.78
N ILE A 121 32.65 47.12 -29.62
CA ILE A 121 32.50 48.35 -30.41
C ILE A 121 32.09 49.51 -29.47
N GLY A 122 33.03 49.94 -28.62
CA GLY A 122 32.81 51.02 -27.66
C GLY A 122 34.07 51.51 -26.95
N ARG A 123 35.24 51.35 -27.58
CA ARG A 123 36.46 52.11 -27.27
C ARG A 123 36.98 52.71 -28.57
N ALA A 124 36.41 53.85 -28.91
CA ALA A 124 37.02 54.89 -29.71
C ALA A 124 36.65 56.21 -29.03
#